data_AF-A0A518IT14-F1
#
_entry.id   AF-A0A518IT14-F1
#
_cell.length_a   1.000
_cell.length_b   1.000
_cell.length_c   1.000
_cell.angle_alpha   90.00
_cell.angle_beta   90.00
_cell.angle_gamma   90.00
#
_symmetry.space_group_name_H-M   'P 1'
#
loop_
_entity.id
_entity.type
_entity.pdbx_description
1 polymer ?
#
loop_
_entity_poly.entity_id
_entity_poly.type
_entity_poly.pdbx_seq_one_letter_code
_entity_poly.pdbx_strand_id
1 'polypeptide(L)'
;MILRAEPIGQPPSRRWVVQNTHDNTVWDGEKFVKDWTVGRKYVHPSDACSDMAEILKDFYGGLEKRTFVVPVEIEVYGTATRSKIARYLYQASVLHMRTQEYGNGPCECLVLPTIHWGKIRESRESAPLSDTEDPAIESEEPDEDE
;
A
#
# COMPACT_ATOMS: atom_id res chain seq x y z
N MET A 1 -9.40 7.23 -9.27
CA MET A 1 -8.56 7.04 -10.48
C MET A 1 -7.70 5.79 -10.30
N ILE A 2 -7.66 4.89 -11.28
CA ILE A 2 -6.79 3.70 -11.27
C ILE A 2 -5.86 3.81 -12.47
N LEU A 3 -4.55 3.77 -12.22
CA LEU A 3 -3.53 3.95 -13.23
C LEU A 3 -2.72 2.67 -13.45
N ARG A 4 -2.26 2.47 -14.68
CA ARG A 4 -1.43 1.33 -15.09
C ARG A 4 -0.30 1.80 -15.98
N ALA A 5 0.92 1.33 -15.73
CA ALA A 5 2.02 1.43 -16.66
C ALA A 5 1.85 0.36 -17.75
N GLU A 6 1.43 0.76 -18.95
CA GLU A 6 1.16 -0.15 -20.06
C GLU A 6 2.31 -0.12 -21.09
N PRO A 7 2.87 -1.27 -21.50
CA PRO A 7 3.88 -1.29 -22.54
C PRO A 7 3.24 -1.08 -23.92
N ILE A 8 3.83 -0.19 -24.72
CA ILE A 8 3.41 0.07 -26.11
C ILE A 8 4.56 -0.16 -27.09
N GLY A 9 4.23 -0.73 -28.25
CA GLY A 9 5.17 -1.06 -29.31
C GLY A 9 5.93 -2.39 -29.08
N GLN A 10 6.85 -2.70 -30.00
CA GLN A 10 7.62 -3.94 -29.98
C GLN A 10 9.11 -3.67 -29.70
N PRO A 11 9.83 -4.59 -29.03
CA PRO A 11 11.28 -4.51 -28.90
C PRO A 11 11.95 -4.35 -30.27
N PRO A 12 13.02 -3.54 -30.41
CA PRO A 12 13.74 -2.78 -29.37
C PRO A 12 13.10 -1.41 -29.03
N SER A 13 12.03 -1.02 -29.73
CA SER A 13 11.38 0.28 -29.57
C SER A 13 10.30 0.33 -28.48
N ARG A 14 10.20 -0.69 -27.62
CA ARG A 14 9.17 -0.73 -26.57
C ARG A 14 9.29 0.50 -25.68
N ARG A 15 8.14 1.14 -25.44
CA ARG A 15 7.99 2.28 -24.53
C ARG A 15 6.86 1.97 -23.56
N TRP A 16 6.69 2.82 -22.57
CA TRP A 16 5.64 2.71 -21.57
C TRP A 16 4.77 3.95 -21.61
N VAL A 17 3.50 3.78 -21.25
CA VAL A 17 2.52 4.86 -21.09
C VAL A 17 1.85 4.72 -19.73
N VAL A 18 1.41 5.83 -19.15
CA VAL A 18 0.53 5.79 -17.98
C VAL A 18 -0.90 5.85 -18.47
N GLN A 19 -1.65 4.77 -18.27
CA GLN A 19 -3.03 4.63 -18.71
C GLN A 19 -3.99 4.75 -17.53
N ASN A 20 -5.05 5.52 -17.68
CA ASN A 20 -6.21 5.47 -16.81
C ASN A 20 -7.12 4.31 -17.23
N THR A 21 -7.32 3.33 -16.35
CA THR A 21 -8.05 2.09 -16.67
C THR A 21 -9.56 2.30 -16.76
N HIS A 22 -10.08 3.42 -16.26
CA HIS A 22 -11.53 3.68 -16.27
C HIS A 22 -12.03 4.14 -17.64
N ASP A 23 -11.29 5.01 -18.32
CA ASP A 23 -11.69 5.64 -19.58
C ASP A 23 -10.73 5.38 -20.75
N ASN A 24 -9.71 4.54 -20.54
CA ASN A 24 -8.68 4.19 -21.52
C ASN A 24 -7.94 5.40 -22.12
N THR A 25 -7.81 6.47 -21.35
CA THR A 25 -6.96 7.61 -21.69
C THR A 25 -5.52 7.39 -21.23
N VAL A 26 -4.56 8.06 -21.88
CA VAL A 26 -3.14 8.01 -21.55
C VAL A 26 -2.63 9.38 -21.11
N TRP A 27 -1.67 9.41 -20.21
CA TRP A 27 -1.01 10.63 -19.78
C TRP A 27 -0.02 11.12 -20.85
N ASP A 28 -0.17 12.37 -21.31
CA ASP A 28 0.78 13.00 -22.24
C ASP A 28 1.95 13.71 -21.54
N GLY A 29 1.89 13.84 -20.20
CA GLY A 29 2.83 14.62 -19.41
C GLY A 29 2.18 15.77 -18.65
N GLU A 30 0.99 16.21 -19.08
CA GLU A 30 0.24 17.31 -18.49
C GLU A 30 -1.23 16.95 -18.21
N LYS A 31 -1.82 16.11 -19.07
CA LYS A 31 -3.23 15.69 -18.98
C LYS A 31 -3.45 14.30 -19.57
N PHE A 32 -4.63 13.76 -19.27
CA PHE A 32 -5.10 12.53 -19.90
C PHE A 32 -5.72 12.81 -21.28
N VAL A 33 -5.19 12.13 -22.30
CA VAL A 33 -5.60 12.25 -23.70
C VAL A 33 -5.99 10.90 -24.28
N LYS A 34 -6.75 10.91 -25.38
CA LYS A 34 -7.11 9.67 -26.12
C LYS A 34 -6.05 9.22 -27.10
N ASP A 35 -5.08 10.07 -27.42
CA ASP A 35 -4.03 9.76 -28.38
C ASP A 35 -2.88 9.01 -27.70
N TRP A 36 -2.81 7.71 -27.98
CA TRP A 36 -1.80 6.80 -27.46
C TRP A 36 -0.39 7.09 -27.96
N THR A 37 -0.24 7.78 -29.09
CA THR A 37 1.08 8.10 -29.65
C THR A 37 1.77 9.18 -28.83
N VAL A 38 1.01 10.15 -28.33
CA VAL A 38 1.52 11.26 -27.51
C VAL A 38 1.91 10.77 -26.11
N GLY A 39 1.19 9.77 -25.56
CA GLY A 39 1.52 9.18 -24.26
C GLY A 39 2.79 8.32 -24.22
N ARG A 40 3.45 8.08 -25.37
CA ARG A 40 4.65 7.24 -25.53
C ARG A 40 5.94 7.92 -25.01
N LYS A 41 5.91 8.34 -23.74
CA LYS A 41 6.96 9.17 -23.12
C LYS A 41 8.05 8.33 -22.44
N TYR A 42 7.69 7.21 -21.83
CA TYR A 42 8.56 6.55 -20.87
C TYR A 42 9.40 5.44 -21.53
N VAL A 43 10.70 5.45 -21.22
CA VAL A 43 11.65 4.42 -21.68
C VAL A 43 11.58 3.20 -20.77
N HIS A 44 11.52 3.42 -19.45
CA HIS A 44 11.48 2.37 -18.44
C HIS A 44 10.13 2.37 -17.71
N PRO A 45 9.60 1.22 -17.25
CA PRO A 45 8.37 1.19 -16.46
C PRO A 45 8.50 1.97 -15.15
N SER A 46 9.69 2.03 -14.56
CA SER A 46 9.92 2.82 -13.33
C SER A 46 9.64 4.30 -13.52
N ASP A 47 9.95 4.87 -14.70
CA ASP A 47 9.69 6.28 -14.98
C ASP A 47 8.18 6.54 -15.01
N ALA A 48 7.41 5.63 -15.63
CA ALA A 48 5.95 5.69 -15.64
C ALA A 48 5.36 5.55 -14.23
N CYS A 49 5.94 4.68 -13.38
CA CYS A 49 5.50 4.52 -12.00
C CYS A 49 5.76 5.78 -11.14
N SER A 50 6.86 6.50 -11.38
CA SER A 50 7.14 7.76 -10.68
C SER A 50 6.10 8.83 -11.02
N ASP A 51 5.83 9.07 -12.31
CA ASP A 51 4.80 10.02 -12.73
C ASP A 51 3.40 9.58 -12.25
N MET A 52 3.10 8.27 -12.24
CA MET A 52 1.87 7.76 -11.63
C MET A 52 1.74 8.15 -10.16
N ALA A 53 2.82 8.07 -9.38
CA ALA A 53 2.80 8.44 -7.97
C ALA A 53 2.49 9.93 -7.79
N GLU A 54 3.08 10.80 -8.61
CA GLU A 54 2.80 12.24 -8.61
C GLU A 54 1.35 12.54 -9.01
N ILE A 55 0.85 11.95 -10.11
CA ILE A 55 -0.55 12.11 -10.56
C ILE A 55 -1.53 11.68 -9.46
N LEU A 56 -1.28 10.54 -8.81
CA LEU A 56 -2.14 10.05 -7.74
C LEU A 56 -2.05 10.96 -6.51
N LYS A 57 -0.85 11.45 -6.16
CA LYS A 57 -0.67 12.39 -5.05
C LYS A 57 -1.43 13.69 -5.28
N ASP A 58 -1.39 14.23 -6.49
CA ASP A 58 -2.10 15.46 -6.84
C ASP A 58 -3.62 15.23 -6.87
N PHE A 59 -4.07 14.11 -7.46
CA PHE A 59 -5.48 13.76 -7.54
C PHE A 59 -6.10 13.52 -6.16
N TYR A 60 -5.41 12.76 -5.28
CA TYR A 60 -5.92 12.41 -3.95
C TYR A 60 -5.54 13.43 -2.86
N GLY A 61 -4.54 14.28 -3.07
CA GLY A 61 -4.04 15.21 -2.06
C GLY A 61 -5.06 16.26 -1.62
N GLY A 62 -6.04 16.58 -2.47
CA GLY A 62 -7.16 17.47 -2.13
C GLY A 62 -8.39 16.76 -1.56
N LEU A 63 -8.40 15.43 -1.46
CA LEU A 63 -9.55 14.67 -0.98
C LEU A 63 -9.49 14.47 0.53
N GLU A 64 -10.66 14.42 1.16
CA GLU A 64 -10.77 14.16 2.60
C GLU A 64 -10.18 12.78 2.94
N LYS A 65 -9.19 12.76 3.84
CA LYS A 65 -8.61 11.52 4.34
C LYS A 65 -9.62 10.82 5.26
N ARG A 66 -10.15 9.69 4.79
CA ARG A 66 -11.02 8.80 5.56
C ARG A 66 -10.26 7.54 5.93
N THR A 67 -10.08 7.30 7.22
CA THR A 67 -9.42 6.09 7.73
C THR A 67 -10.49 5.03 8.01
N PHE A 68 -10.30 3.81 7.51
CA PHE A 68 -11.16 2.69 7.85
C PHE A 68 -10.38 1.62 8.61
N VAL A 69 -11.00 1.06 9.64
CA VAL A 69 -10.45 -0.03 10.45
C VAL A 69 -11.30 -1.27 10.22
N VAL A 70 -10.63 -2.39 9.93
CA VAL A 70 -11.27 -3.69 9.73
C VAL A 70 -10.67 -4.69 10.70
N PRO A 71 -11.48 -5.43 11.48
CA PRO A 71 -10.97 -6.48 12.33
C PRO A 71 -10.45 -7.65 11.48
N VAL A 72 -9.29 -8.16 11.85
CA VAL A 72 -8.65 -9.32 11.22
C VAL A 72 -8.66 -10.48 12.22
N GLU A 73 -9.13 -11.63 11.77
CA GLU A 73 -9.03 -12.89 12.51
C GLU A 73 -7.86 -13.69 11.96
N ILE A 74 -7.12 -14.37 12.84
CA ILE A 74 -5.87 -15.02 12.49
C ILE A 74 -5.82 -16.39 13.14
N GLU A 75 -5.68 -17.40 12.29
CA GLU A 75 -5.36 -18.75 12.73
C GLU A 75 -3.86 -18.98 12.60
N VAL A 76 -3.26 -19.55 13.66
CA VAL A 76 -1.83 -19.84 13.73
C VAL A 76 -1.66 -21.32 14.04
N TYR A 77 -1.00 -22.04 13.12
CA TYR A 77 -0.62 -23.43 13.30
C TYR A 77 0.87 -23.49 13.68
N GLY A 78 1.16 -23.81 14.95
CA GLY A 78 2.51 -23.80 15.54
C GLY A 78 2.60 -22.91 16.78
N THR A 79 3.82 -22.60 17.24
CA THR A 79 4.05 -21.76 18.43
C THR A 79 4.63 -20.40 18.07
N ALA A 80 3.85 -19.33 18.30
CA ALA A 80 4.29 -17.96 18.11
C ALA A 80 3.78 -17.06 19.24
N THR A 81 4.60 -16.08 19.64
CA THR A 81 4.22 -15.09 20.65
C THR A 81 3.38 -13.97 20.02
N ARG A 82 2.56 -13.29 20.85
CA ARG A 82 1.75 -12.14 20.42
C ARG A 82 2.58 -11.08 19.68
N SER A 83 3.77 -10.75 20.18
CA SER A 83 4.66 -9.75 19.55
C SER A 83 5.17 -10.21 18.18
N LYS A 84 5.47 -11.50 18.00
CA LYS A 84 5.87 -12.06 16.70
C LYS A 84 4.73 -12.01 15.69
N ILE A 85 3.51 -12.32 16.13
CA ILE A 85 2.30 -12.23 15.29
C ILE A 85 2.03 -10.77 14.90
N ALA A 86 2.09 -9.83 15.86
CA ALA A 86 1.90 -8.41 15.59
C ALA A 86 2.92 -7.86 14.57
N ARG A 87 4.20 -8.22 14.72
CA ARG A 87 5.25 -7.83 13.76
C ARG A 87 5.02 -8.42 12.38
N TYR A 88 4.61 -9.68 12.30
CA TYR A 88 4.25 -10.33 11.03
C TYR A 88 3.09 -9.59 10.34
N LEU A 89 2.01 -9.26 11.06
CA LEU A 89 0.87 -8.55 10.49
C LEU A 89 1.22 -7.13 10.06
N TYR A 90 2.05 -6.43 10.84
CA TYR A 90 2.57 -5.13 10.45
C TYR A 90 3.34 -5.25 9.13
N GLN A 91 4.24 -6.23 9.03
CA GLN A 91 4.96 -6.48 7.78
C GLN A 91 3.99 -6.85 6.65
N ALA A 92 3.04 -7.77 6.83
CA ALA A 92 2.09 -8.20 5.81
C ALA A 92 1.11 -7.10 5.35
N SER A 93 0.75 -6.18 6.24
CA SER A 93 -0.10 -5.01 5.92
C SER A 93 0.67 -3.91 5.19
N VAL A 94 1.96 -3.74 5.49
CA VAL A 94 2.86 -2.83 4.75
C VAL A 94 3.32 -3.46 3.43
N LEU A 95 3.44 -4.79 3.35
CA LEU A 95 3.95 -5.57 2.20
C LEU A 95 2.84 -6.22 1.35
N HIS A 96 1.66 -5.61 1.26
CA HIS A 96 0.66 -5.93 0.23
C HIS A 96 1.09 -5.50 -1.20
N MET A 97 2.38 -5.68 -1.53
CA MET A 97 2.93 -5.63 -2.89
C MET A 97 3.76 -6.88 -3.26
N ARG A 98 4.07 -7.83 -2.35
CA ARG A 98 4.85 -9.03 -2.70
C ARG A 98 4.38 -10.29 -1.96
N THR A 99 3.42 -10.98 -2.55
CA THR A 99 2.85 -12.25 -2.06
C THR A 99 3.79 -13.47 -2.18
N GLN A 100 4.96 -13.34 -2.80
CA GLN A 100 5.87 -14.47 -3.03
C GLN A 100 6.84 -14.75 -1.87
N GLU A 101 7.05 -13.81 -0.95
CA GLU A 101 8.09 -13.93 0.10
C GLU A 101 7.55 -14.18 1.52
N TYR A 102 6.29 -13.81 1.82
CA TYR A 102 5.75 -13.79 3.20
C TYR A 102 4.64 -14.82 3.49
N GLY A 103 4.50 -15.84 2.63
CA GLY A 103 3.50 -16.90 2.78
C GLY A 103 3.75 -17.85 3.96
N ASN A 104 4.93 -17.81 4.56
CA ASN A 104 5.23 -18.53 5.80
C ASN A 104 5.07 -17.55 6.97
N GLY A 105 4.26 -17.92 7.96
CA GLY A 105 4.12 -17.16 9.19
C GLY A 105 5.43 -17.13 10.01
N PRO A 106 5.47 -16.38 11.11
CA PRO A 106 6.65 -16.30 11.95
C PRO A 106 7.02 -17.68 12.52
N CYS A 107 8.31 -17.97 12.62
CA CYS A 107 8.84 -19.19 13.27
C CYS A 107 8.29 -20.51 12.70
N GLU A 108 8.36 -20.71 11.38
CA GLU A 108 7.92 -21.95 10.70
C GLU A 108 6.42 -22.28 10.92
N CYS A 109 5.63 -21.28 11.31
CA CYS A 109 4.19 -21.44 11.48
C CYS A 109 3.45 -21.11 10.18
N LEU A 110 2.30 -21.75 9.95
CA LEU A 110 1.35 -21.30 8.93
C LEU A 110 0.38 -20.30 9.56
N VAL A 111 0.23 -19.14 8.92
CA VAL A 111 -0.69 -18.09 9.36
C VAL A 111 -1.70 -17.81 8.24
N LEU A 112 -2.98 -17.91 8.57
CA LEU A 112 -4.08 -17.68 7.64
C LEU A 112 -4.93 -16.49 8.13
N PRO A 113 -4.65 -15.25 7.68
CA PRO A 113 -5.44 -14.10 8.08
C PRO A 113 -6.73 -14.02 7.27
N THR A 114 -7.85 -13.76 7.96
CA THR A 114 -9.15 -13.46 7.35
C THR A 114 -9.55 -12.04 7.68
N ILE A 115 -9.75 -11.23 6.63
CA ILE A 115 -10.22 -9.84 6.75
C ILE A 115 -11.75 -9.83 6.76
N HIS A 116 -12.36 -9.39 7.86
CA HIS A 116 -13.81 -9.33 8.00
C HIS A 116 -14.37 -8.04 7.42
N TRP A 117 -14.45 -7.93 6.09
CA TRP A 117 -14.93 -6.72 5.39
C TRP A 117 -16.32 -6.25 5.84
N GLY A 118 -17.22 -7.16 6.23
CA GLY A 118 -18.54 -6.82 6.78
C GLY A 118 -18.52 -6.10 8.14
N LYS A 119 -17.35 -6.01 8.78
CA LYS A 119 -17.13 -5.31 10.06
C LYS A 119 -16.28 -4.05 9.90
N ILE A 120 -16.08 -3.57 8.67
CA ILE A 120 -15.39 -2.30 8.41
C ILE A 120 -16.07 -1.14 9.13
N ARG A 121 -15.29 -0.31 9.80
CA ARG A 121 -15.76 0.91 10.46
C ARG A 121 -14.86 2.06 10.08
N GLU A 122 -15.44 3.23 9.86
CA GLU A 122 -14.67 4.45 9.70
C GLU A 122 -14.11 4.88 11.06
N SER A 123 -12.79 5.08 11.14
CA SER A 123 -12.14 5.67 12.31
C SER A 123 -12.36 7.17 12.28
N ARG A 124 -12.84 7.72 13.40
CA ARG A 124 -13.07 9.16 13.57
C ARG A 124 -11.80 9.93 13.95
N GLU A 125 -10.64 9.27 13.99
CA GLU A 125 -9.35 9.86 14.42
C GLU A 125 -8.66 10.72 13.36
N SER A 126 -9.32 11.09 12.27
CA SER A 126 -8.79 12.01 11.26
C SER A 126 -8.87 13.48 11.72
N ALA A 127 -8.37 13.79 12.91
CA ALA A 127 -7.82 15.12 13.17
C ALA A 127 -6.40 15.16 12.58
N PRO A 128 -5.98 16.24 11.91
CA PRO A 128 -4.60 16.36 11.46
C PRO A 128 -3.68 16.24 12.69
N LEU A 129 -2.62 15.45 12.55
CA LEU A 129 -1.49 15.44 13.46
C LEU A 129 -1.00 16.89 13.57
N SER A 130 -1.41 17.60 14.62
CA SER A 130 -0.61 18.70 15.13
C SER A 130 0.70 18.08 15.59
N ASP A 131 1.81 18.68 15.20
CA ASP A 131 3.15 18.33 15.69
C ASP A 131 3.11 18.26 17.22
N THR A 132 3.01 17.06 17.79
CA THR A 132 3.09 16.87 19.24
C THR A 132 3.59 15.46 19.53
N GLU A 133 4.91 15.42 19.67
CA GLU A 133 5.69 14.65 20.64
C GLU A 133 5.64 13.11 20.57
N ASP A 134 6.81 12.58 20.21
CA ASP A 134 7.28 11.20 20.33
C ASP A 134 6.85 10.58 21.68
N PRO A 135 6.04 9.50 21.71
CA PRO A 135 5.82 8.74 22.93
C PRO A 135 7.03 7.80 23.13
N ALA A 136 8.18 8.40 23.43
CA ALA A 136 9.35 7.68 23.90
C ALA A 136 9.14 7.27 25.36
N ILE A 137 8.79 5.99 25.55
CA ILE A 137 9.35 5.10 26.58
C ILE A 137 9.19 5.60 28.04
N GLU A 138 8.10 5.17 28.69
CA GLU A 138 8.13 4.82 30.12
C GLU A 138 7.72 3.35 30.25
N SER A 139 8.70 2.47 30.13
CA SER A 139 8.62 1.11 30.65
C SER A 139 9.04 1.17 32.12
N GLU A 140 8.08 1.36 33.02
CA GLU A 140 8.26 0.97 34.42
C GLU A 140 8.16 -0.57 34.49
N GLU A 141 9.31 -1.23 34.64
CA GLU A 141 9.35 -2.64 35.05
C GLU A 141 8.93 -2.73 36.53
N PRO A 142 8.13 -3.73 36.94
CA PRO A 142 7.81 -3.92 38.35
C PRO A 142 9.02 -4.53 39.08
N ASP A 143 9.40 -3.91 40.20
CA ASP A 143 10.37 -4.40 41.17
C ASP A 143 10.00 -5.83 41.62
N GLU A 144 10.91 -6.78 41.41
CA GLU A 144 10.89 -8.08 42.10
C GLU A 144 11.43 -7.86 43.53
N ASP A 145 10.53 -7.77 44.50
CA ASP A 145 10.87 -7.88 45.92
C ASP A 145 11.27 -9.33 46.29
N GLU A 146 12.28 -9.40 47.16
CA GLU A 146 13.08 -10.51 47.70
C GLU A 146 12.41 -11.88 47.97
#